data_AF-L0KV55-F1
#
_entry.id   AF-L0KV55-F1
#
_cell.length_a   1.000
_cell.length_b   1.000
_cell.length_c   1.000
_cell.angle_alpha   90.00
_cell.angle_beta   90.00
_cell.angle_gamma   90.00
#
_symmetry.space_group_name_H-M   'P 1'
#
loop_
_entity.id
_entity.type
_entity.pdbx_description
1 polymer ?
#
loop_
_entity_poly.entity_id
_entity_poly.type
_entity_poly.pdbx_seq_one_letter_code
_entity_poly.pdbx_strand_id
1 'polypeptide(L)'
;MRLGVAVDIGTSGIRAQKVDLDSGEIKKTVITLRNPLPGANIMDHLDFAINYGQDLAHGLHVNAVRKVIEQLGIKPEELERLAICGNPIQLSIFQGIPIDDLAYAGERKKEKLNIKEQKRDAAILNCSDVPGLEVYPNATLRVPPAIRHEIGADALALIIKSGFLETTDIAIATDYGTNAEMALIVNGTIYTGSAAAGPALEGQQITHGKLASPFVISDVEFEDGNLRNYVLDEEMNTIKAKLVDPKSGEVVEDHPLKAKGITGTGVIAVVDAGMKAGVIQLPKINTPDHILHLQDKVKFFEQDVSEAGLAMGALRAGHLALCKAAGIEVSDIRKAYMSGAAGTYMDAVKAHHVGMVPFNVDEVIQIGNTSLSVAKDILLSEERLWELQDIARKILSNHVMFATDPAFKDAYIQEISYWTEGMPFKMLQKILKKKGLPIIEEASKTVKVDRRVQRDIPVLGEEGLEVLEQVGTYLTMKVECPECKKCIKVCPTDAISIDDEGVVMIRSDLCDGSNCKRCIRACPPDQFQWKNLKVMEI
;
A
#
# COMPACT_ATOMS: atom_id res chain seq x y z
N MET A 1 -14.16 30.52 12.27
CA MET A 1 -14.29 29.21 11.63
C MET A 1 -13.37 28.27 12.38
N ARG A 2 -13.90 27.15 12.89
CA ARG A 2 -13.11 26.17 13.64
C ARG A 2 -12.49 25.22 12.64
N LEU A 3 -11.16 25.08 12.65
CA LEU A 3 -10.43 24.32 11.65
C LEU A 3 -9.86 23.05 12.24
N GLY A 4 -9.99 21.97 11.46
CA GLY A 4 -9.35 20.70 11.75
C GLY A 4 -8.68 20.10 10.53
N VAL A 5 -7.82 19.12 10.78
CA VAL A 5 -7.11 18.38 9.73
C VAL A 5 -7.34 16.89 9.91
N ALA A 6 -7.83 16.24 8.86
CA ALA A 6 -7.89 14.79 8.75
C ALA A 6 -6.69 14.30 7.94
N VAL A 7 -5.94 13.32 8.43
CA VAL A 7 -4.71 12.82 7.82
C VAL A 7 -4.74 11.30 7.70
N ASP A 8 -4.54 10.78 6.50
CA ASP A 8 -4.19 9.39 6.24
C ASP A 8 -2.67 9.29 6.12
N ILE A 9 -2.03 8.56 7.03
CA ILE A 9 -0.58 8.29 7.04
C ILE A 9 -0.36 6.88 6.48
N GLY A 10 -0.25 6.81 5.16
CA GLY A 10 -0.05 5.56 4.43
C GLY A 10 1.42 5.20 4.21
N THR A 11 1.66 3.94 3.85
CA THR A 11 3.00 3.43 3.50
C THR A 11 3.58 4.14 2.28
N SER A 12 2.75 4.50 1.29
CA SER A 12 3.21 5.16 0.06
C SER A 12 3.13 6.69 0.13
N GLY A 13 2.60 7.28 1.21
CA GLY A 13 2.49 8.73 1.37
C GLY A 13 1.39 9.20 2.31
N ILE A 14 1.28 10.51 2.46
CA ILE A 14 0.35 11.21 3.34
C ILE A 14 -0.74 11.86 2.47
N ARG A 15 -2.00 11.74 2.89
CA ARG A 15 -3.13 12.48 2.30
C ARG A 15 -3.81 13.24 3.43
N ALA A 16 -4.03 14.53 3.25
CA ALA A 16 -4.62 15.36 4.29
C ALA A 16 -5.69 16.30 3.75
N GLN A 17 -6.70 16.54 4.58
CA GLN A 17 -7.80 17.46 4.28
C GLN A 17 -7.95 18.49 5.38
N LYS A 18 -8.01 19.76 4.98
CA LYS A 18 -8.48 20.86 5.82
C LYS A 18 -10.00 20.83 5.86
N VAL A 19 -10.56 20.81 7.05
CA VAL A 19 -11.99 20.65 7.27
C VAL A 19 -12.49 21.76 8.18
N ASP A 20 -13.61 22.38 7.80
CA ASP A 20 -14.38 23.23 8.71
C ASP A 20 -15.14 22.34 9.68
N LEU A 21 -14.83 22.46 10.97
CA LEU A 21 -15.37 21.62 12.03
C LEU A 21 -16.84 21.89 12.34
N ASP A 22 -17.37 23.04 11.95
CA ASP A 22 -18.77 23.40 12.20
C ASP A 22 -19.68 22.86 11.09
N SER A 23 -19.24 22.92 9.83
CA SER A 23 -20.01 22.45 8.67
C SER A 23 -19.66 21.03 8.21
N GLY A 24 -18.47 20.53 8.55
CA GLY A 24 -17.90 19.30 8.00
C GLY A 24 -17.40 19.41 6.57
N GLU A 25 -17.37 20.62 6.01
CA GLU A 25 -16.96 20.88 4.64
C GLU A 25 -15.44 20.73 4.47
N ILE A 26 -15.03 20.06 3.40
CA ILE A 26 -13.61 19.95 3.03
C ILE A 26 -13.23 21.20 2.25
N LYS A 27 -12.21 21.92 2.73
CA LYS A 27 -11.75 23.19 2.14
C LYS A 27 -10.59 23.00 1.19
N LYS A 28 -9.58 22.24 1.59
CA LYS A 28 -8.37 21.98 0.78
C LYS A 28 -7.87 20.56 0.98
N THR A 29 -7.25 19.99 -0.04
CA THR A 29 -6.57 18.69 0.04
C THR A 29 -5.10 18.84 -0.32
N VAL A 30 -4.22 18.20 0.46
CA VAL A 30 -2.78 18.08 0.19
C VAL A 30 -2.42 16.61 0.19
N ILE A 31 -1.67 16.15 -0.81
CA ILE A 31 -1.14 14.78 -0.88
C ILE A 31 0.37 14.79 -1.07
N THR A 32 1.04 13.74 -0.63
CA THR A 32 2.46 13.50 -0.92
C THR A 32 2.60 12.32 -1.88
N LEU A 33 3.64 12.35 -2.72
CA LEU A 33 3.90 11.25 -3.66
C LEU A 33 4.63 10.06 -3.02
N ARG A 34 5.21 10.26 -1.84
CA ARG A 34 6.03 9.29 -1.11
C ARG A 34 5.84 9.42 0.39
N ASN A 35 6.30 8.42 1.14
CA ASN A 35 6.44 8.50 2.60
C ASN A 35 7.73 9.26 2.97
N PRO A 36 7.77 10.00 4.10
CA PRO A 36 8.99 10.70 4.52
C PRO A 36 10.12 9.80 5.00
N LEU A 37 9.84 8.55 5.37
CA LEU A 37 10.84 7.60 5.85
C LEU A 37 11.56 6.88 4.71
N PRO A 38 12.86 6.55 4.89
CA PRO A 38 13.55 5.63 4.01
C PRO A 38 12.91 4.25 4.02
N GLY A 39 12.57 3.73 2.84
CA GLY A 39 11.97 2.43 2.67
C GLY A 39 10.97 2.41 1.53
N ALA A 40 10.77 1.22 0.97
CA ALA A 40 9.83 1.03 -0.11
C ALA A 40 8.49 0.44 0.39
N ASN A 41 8.49 -0.14 1.59
CA ASN A 41 7.32 -0.74 2.24
C ASN A 41 7.35 -0.51 3.76
N ILE A 42 6.30 -0.97 4.44
CA ILE A 42 6.14 -0.73 5.88
C ILE A 42 7.23 -1.39 6.73
N MET A 43 7.76 -2.54 6.29
CA MET A 43 8.79 -3.27 7.02
C MET A 43 10.13 -2.56 6.92
N ASP A 44 10.42 -1.89 5.81
CA ASP A 44 11.58 -1.02 5.69
C ASP A 44 11.49 0.18 6.64
N HIS A 45 10.30 0.77 6.79
CA HIS A 45 10.09 1.87 7.74
C HIS A 45 10.26 1.41 9.19
N LEU A 46 9.74 0.23 9.53
CA LEU A 46 9.91 -0.38 10.84
C LEU A 46 11.38 -0.71 11.11
N ASP A 47 12.06 -1.34 10.16
CA ASP A 47 13.49 -1.65 10.25
C ASP A 47 14.32 -0.37 10.39
N PHE A 48 13.94 0.69 9.67
CA PHE A 48 14.60 1.99 9.77
C PHE A 48 14.50 2.54 11.18
N ALA A 49 13.29 2.59 11.73
CA ALA A 49 13.04 3.10 13.08
C ALA A 49 13.73 2.24 14.16
N ILE A 50 13.77 0.91 14.01
CA ILE A 50 14.43 0.00 14.96
C ILE A 50 15.95 0.10 14.92
N ASN A 51 16.55 0.16 13.73
CA ASN A 51 18.01 0.09 13.58
C ASN A 51 18.70 1.46 13.59
N TYR A 52 17.99 2.52 13.20
CA TYR A 52 18.57 3.87 13.08
C TYR A 52 17.97 4.89 14.05
N GLY A 53 16.87 4.54 14.72
CA GLY A 53 16.34 5.31 15.86
C GLY A 53 14.87 5.65 15.70
N GLN A 54 14.11 5.38 16.75
CA GLN A 54 12.67 5.69 16.79
C GLN A 54 12.43 7.21 16.80
N ASP A 55 13.20 7.96 17.59
CA ASP A 55 13.08 9.43 17.66
C ASP A 55 13.37 10.09 16.31
N LEU A 56 14.34 9.53 15.57
CA LEU A 56 14.67 9.96 14.21
C LEU A 56 13.49 9.72 13.26
N ALA A 57 12.93 8.51 13.25
CA ALA A 57 11.78 8.18 12.40
C ALA A 57 10.54 9.01 12.78
N HIS A 58 10.29 9.20 14.07
CA HIS A 58 9.23 10.05 14.60
C HIS A 58 9.38 11.51 14.12
N GLY A 59 10.58 12.10 14.28
CA GLY A 59 10.85 13.46 13.83
C GLY A 59 10.65 13.65 12.32
N LEU A 60 11.06 12.68 11.49
CA LEU A 60 10.80 12.71 10.04
C LEU A 60 9.29 12.73 9.74
N HIS A 61 8.51 11.90 10.44
CA HIS A 61 7.06 11.85 10.30
C HIS A 61 6.37 13.14 10.72
N VAL A 62 6.69 13.64 11.91
CA VAL A 62 6.08 14.87 12.44
C VAL A 62 6.40 16.06 11.56
N ASN A 63 7.66 16.20 11.11
CA ASN A 63 8.06 17.27 10.21
C ASN A 63 7.32 17.21 8.86
N ALA A 64 7.12 16.02 8.31
CA ALA A 64 6.34 15.83 7.09
C ALA A 64 4.88 16.25 7.27
N VAL A 65 4.23 15.82 8.35
CA VAL A 65 2.84 16.21 8.65
C VAL A 65 2.74 17.73 8.88
N ARG A 66 3.71 18.35 9.56
CA ARG A 66 3.77 19.81 9.73
C ARG A 66 3.84 20.55 8.39
N LYS A 67 4.70 20.12 7.47
CA LYS A 67 4.77 20.68 6.11
C LYS A 67 3.44 20.53 5.38
N VAL A 68 2.77 19.39 5.52
CA VAL A 68 1.45 19.15 4.92
C VAL A 68 0.40 20.11 5.52
N ILE A 69 0.39 20.31 6.84
CA ILE A 69 -0.52 21.26 7.51
C ILE A 69 -0.23 22.70 7.05
N GLU A 70 1.04 23.06 6.87
CA GLU A 70 1.44 24.36 6.34
C GLU A 70 0.91 24.57 4.91
N GLN A 71 1.05 23.57 4.02
CA GLN A 71 0.49 23.63 2.67
C GLN A 71 -1.04 23.65 2.66
N LEU A 72 -1.71 23.11 3.68
CA LEU A 72 -3.15 23.30 3.86
C LEU A 72 -3.53 24.75 4.21
N GLY A 73 -2.55 25.62 4.48
CA GLY A 73 -2.76 27.04 4.79
C GLY A 73 -3.35 27.26 6.17
N ILE A 74 -3.04 26.38 7.13
CA ILE A 74 -3.52 26.47 8.52
C ILE A 74 -2.38 26.97 9.39
N LYS A 75 -2.61 28.07 10.12
CA LYS A 75 -1.64 28.54 11.10
C LYS A 75 -1.67 27.67 12.36
N PRO A 76 -0.54 27.54 13.08
CA PRO A 76 -0.50 26.63 14.22
C PRO A 76 -1.53 26.93 15.32
N GLU A 77 -1.81 28.20 15.57
CA GLU A 77 -2.81 28.66 16.54
C GLU A 77 -4.27 28.47 16.09
N GLU A 78 -4.51 28.29 14.79
CA GLU A 78 -5.84 28.11 14.19
C GLU A 78 -6.29 26.64 14.18
N LEU A 79 -5.35 25.70 14.33
CA LEU A 79 -5.65 24.26 14.37
C LEU A 79 -6.29 23.89 15.70
N GLU A 80 -7.52 23.40 15.67
CA GLU A 80 -8.23 22.95 16.87
C GLU A 80 -8.16 21.42 17.02
N ARG A 81 -8.23 20.68 15.90
CA ARG A 81 -8.24 19.22 15.94
C ARG A 81 -7.42 18.64 14.79
N LEU A 82 -6.60 17.66 15.13
CA LEU A 82 -5.89 16.80 14.19
C LEU A 82 -6.42 15.38 14.37
N ALA A 83 -6.79 14.72 13.28
CA ALA A 83 -7.15 13.31 13.30
C ALA A 83 -6.26 12.55 12.33
N ILE A 84 -5.69 11.44 12.77
CA ILE A 84 -4.83 10.59 11.96
C ILE A 84 -5.49 9.23 11.73
N CYS A 85 -5.17 8.57 10.62
CA CYS A 85 -5.56 7.18 10.34
C CYS A 85 -4.46 6.50 9.51
N GLY A 86 -4.32 5.19 9.63
CA GLY A 86 -3.28 4.41 8.97
C GLY A 86 -2.94 3.12 9.72
N ASN A 87 -1.90 2.43 9.26
CA ASN A 87 -1.47 1.18 9.87
C ASN A 87 -0.76 1.39 11.24
N PRO A 88 -0.69 0.37 12.11
CA PRO A 88 -0.19 0.52 13.46
C PRO A 88 1.26 1.01 13.54
N ILE A 89 2.11 0.63 12.59
CA ILE A 89 3.53 1.03 12.55
C ILE A 89 3.62 2.53 12.28
N GLN A 90 2.95 3.03 11.24
CA GLN A 90 2.97 4.46 10.88
C GLN A 90 2.42 5.33 12.03
N LEU A 91 1.27 4.95 12.61
CA LEU A 91 0.68 5.72 13.70
C LEU A 91 1.52 5.66 14.98
N SER A 92 2.19 4.54 15.26
CA SER A 92 3.07 4.42 16.43
C SER A 92 4.32 5.28 16.28
N ILE A 93 4.95 5.27 15.09
CA ILE A 93 6.10 6.12 14.79
C ILE A 93 5.68 7.60 14.88
N PHE A 94 4.54 7.97 14.31
CA PHE A 94 4.03 9.35 14.39
C PHE A 94 3.76 9.80 15.83
N GLN A 95 3.20 8.93 16.68
CA GLN A 95 2.98 9.24 18.10
C GLN A 95 4.26 9.22 18.96
N GLY A 96 5.35 8.65 18.45
CA GLY A 96 6.60 8.49 19.21
C GLY A 96 6.55 7.39 20.27
N ILE A 97 5.57 6.48 20.21
CA ILE A 97 5.45 5.36 21.15
C ILE A 97 6.33 4.18 20.71
N PRO A 98 6.78 3.31 21.64
CA PRO A 98 7.60 2.13 21.31
C PRO A 98 6.99 1.25 20.21
N ILE A 99 7.85 0.71 19.34
CA ILE A 99 7.48 -0.15 18.21
C ILE A 99 8.22 -1.50 18.19
N ASP A 100 8.99 -1.78 19.23
CA ASP A 100 9.72 -3.04 19.40
C ASP A 100 8.78 -4.26 19.42
N ASP A 101 7.58 -4.09 19.97
CA ASP A 101 6.54 -5.12 19.96
C ASP A 101 5.96 -5.43 18.58
N LEU A 102 6.07 -4.50 17.62
CA LEU A 102 5.69 -4.68 16.22
C LEU A 102 6.84 -5.33 15.41
N ALA A 103 8.09 -5.03 15.76
CA ALA A 103 9.28 -5.55 15.05
C ALA A 103 9.57 -7.03 15.33
N TYR A 104 9.18 -7.52 16.50
CA TYR A 104 9.52 -8.86 16.95
C TYR A 104 8.28 -9.73 17.16
N ALA A 105 8.05 -10.64 16.20
CA ALA A 105 7.03 -11.67 16.32
C ALA A 105 7.48 -12.82 17.25
N GLY A 106 6.54 -13.35 18.03
CA GLY A 106 6.70 -14.54 18.86
C GLY A 106 7.09 -14.27 20.32
N GLU A 107 6.33 -14.84 21.24
CA GLU A 107 6.43 -14.56 22.69
C GLU A 107 7.82 -14.82 23.26
N ARG A 108 8.50 -15.91 22.85
CA ARG A 108 9.85 -16.22 23.32
C ARG A 108 10.88 -15.13 23.05
N LYS A 109 10.77 -14.44 21.91
CA LYS A 109 11.71 -13.37 21.54
C LYS A 109 11.36 -12.08 22.29
N LYS A 110 10.06 -11.80 22.44
CA LYS A 110 9.57 -10.67 23.27
C LYS A 110 10.01 -10.82 24.73
N GLU A 111 9.84 -11.99 25.33
CA GLU A 111 10.31 -12.29 26.70
C GLU A 111 11.82 -12.13 26.84
N LYS A 112 12.60 -12.70 25.91
CA LYS A 112 14.08 -12.63 25.94
C LYS A 112 14.59 -11.19 25.86
N LEU A 113 13.91 -10.34 25.10
CA LEU A 113 14.27 -8.93 24.91
C LEU A 113 13.54 -7.99 25.88
N ASN A 114 12.72 -8.53 26.81
CA ASN A 114 11.89 -7.77 27.75
C ASN A 114 10.98 -6.72 27.07
N ILE A 115 10.48 -7.08 25.89
CA ILE A 115 9.59 -6.23 25.07
C ILE A 115 8.20 -6.28 25.67
N LYS A 116 7.62 -5.10 25.92
CA LYS A 116 6.25 -4.96 26.42
C LYS A 116 5.31 -4.62 25.26
N GLU A 117 4.17 -5.31 25.21
CA GLU A 117 3.13 -4.95 24.25
C GLU A 117 2.58 -3.55 24.54
N GLN A 118 2.47 -2.75 23.49
CA GLN A 118 1.92 -1.41 23.58
C GLN A 118 0.41 -1.47 23.33
N LYS A 119 -0.35 -0.79 24.19
CA LYS A 119 -1.78 -0.58 23.95
C LYS A 119 -1.96 0.45 22.86
N ARG A 120 -2.63 0.05 21.77
CA ARG A 120 -2.97 0.92 20.64
C ARG A 120 -4.50 1.09 20.57
N ASP A 121 -5.06 1.43 21.71
CA ASP A 121 -6.48 1.79 21.85
C ASP A 121 -6.72 3.19 21.28
N ALA A 122 -7.98 3.50 21.00
CA ALA A 122 -8.41 4.83 20.58
C ALA A 122 -8.03 5.87 21.64
N ALA A 123 -7.51 7.02 21.20
CA ALA A 123 -7.01 8.05 22.09
C ALA A 123 -7.33 9.47 21.60
N ILE A 124 -7.51 10.36 22.57
CA ILE A 124 -7.51 11.81 22.38
C ILE A 124 -6.36 12.36 23.22
N LEU A 125 -5.38 12.98 22.57
CA LEU A 125 -4.18 13.53 23.18
C LEU A 125 -4.17 15.04 22.93
N ASN A 126 -3.50 15.83 23.77
CA ASN A 126 -3.15 17.18 23.35
C ASN A 126 -1.98 17.09 22.37
N CYS A 127 -1.97 17.92 21.33
CA CYS A 127 -0.83 17.96 20.41
C CYS A 127 0.47 18.33 21.15
N SER A 128 0.40 19.11 22.22
CA SER A 128 1.55 19.42 23.08
C SER A 128 2.17 18.23 23.81
N ASP A 129 1.44 17.12 23.92
CA ASP A 129 1.92 15.90 24.60
C ASP A 129 2.68 14.97 23.63
N VAL A 130 2.64 15.26 22.32
CA VAL A 130 3.33 14.51 21.27
C VAL A 130 4.55 15.31 20.81
N PRO A 131 5.77 14.77 20.91
CA PRO A 131 6.98 15.53 20.56
C PRO A 131 6.93 16.09 19.14
N GLY A 132 7.34 17.35 18.99
CA GLY A 132 7.34 18.07 17.71
C GLY A 132 5.97 18.64 17.28
N LEU A 133 4.87 18.33 17.99
CA LEU A 133 3.54 18.93 17.76
C LEU A 133 3.19 20.05 18.76
N GLU A 134 4.14 20.46 19.62
CA GLU A 134 3.96 21.55 20.60
C GLU A 134 3.69 22.91 19.93
N VAL A 135 4.03 23.03 18.66
CA VAL A 135 3.71 24.20 17.83
C VAL A 135 2.21 24.42 17.66
N TYR A 136 1.37 23.39 17.91
CA TYR A 136 -0.10 23.46 17.86
C TYR A 136 -0.71 23.44 19.28
N PRO A 137 -0.54 24.50 20.09
CA PRO A 137 -0.83 24.47 21.53
C PRO A 137 -2.30 24.30 21.89
N ASN A 138 -3.21 24.62 20.96
CA ASN A 138 -4.66 24.54 21.17
C ASN A 138 -5.28 23.29 20.54
N ALA A 139 -4.48 22.46 19.87
CA ALA A 139 -4.97 21.34 19.09
C ALA A 139 -5.02 20.04 19.92
N THR A 140 -6.06 19.24 19.69
CA THR A 140 -6.10 17.84 20.14
C THR A 140 -5.81 16.89 18.98
N LEU A 141 -5.04 15.83 19.22
CA LEU A 141 -4.82 14.72 18.32
C LEU A 141 -5.79 13.57 18.61
N ARG A 142 -6.53 13.11 17.60
CA ARG A 142 -7.40 11.94 17.65
C ARG A 142 -6.74 10.77 16.93
N VAL A 143 -6.56 9.67 17.65
CA VAL A 143 -5.90 8.46 17.15
C VAL A 143 -6.88 7.29 17.22
N PRO A 144 -7.22 6.65 16.09
CA PRO A 144 -8.08 5.48 16.05
C PRO A 144 -7.38 4.23 16.62
N PRO A 145 -8.15 3.21 17.05
CA PRO A 145 -7.58 1.99 17.60
C PRO A 145 -6.98 1.11 16.51
N ALA A 146 -6.04 0.24 16.90
CA ALA A 146 -5.65 -0.92 16.11
C ALA A 146 -6.37 -2.18 16.64
N ILE A 147 -6.69 -3.13 15.77
CA ILE A 147 -7.24 -4.42 16.19
C ILE A 147 -6.10 -5.27 16.76
N ARG A 148 -5.01 -5.41 16.01
CA ARG A 148 -3.80 -6.15 16.38
C ARG A 148 -2.58 -5.45 15.81
N HIS A 149 -1.40 -5.99 16.11
CA HIS A 149 -0.11 -5.56 15.54
C HIS A 149 -0.13 -5.45 14.00
N GLU A 150 -0.89 -6.31 13.32
CA GLU A 150 -0.95 -6.41 11.85
C GLU A 150 -2.18 -5.73 11.21
N ILE A 151 -3.16 -5.30 12.01
CA ILE A 151 -4.43 -4.76 11.49
C ILE A 151 -4.73 -3.41 12.14
N GLY A 152 -4.55 -2.36 11.35
CA GLY A 152 -4.69 -0.98 11.76
C GLY A 152 -6.07 -0.38 11.58
N ALA A 153 -6.09 0.94 11.71
CA ALA A 153 -7.29 1.74 11.56
C ALA A 153 -7.74 1.87 10.10
N ASP A 154 -6.82 1.70 9.16
CA ASP A 154 -7.08 1.57 7.72
C ASP A 154 -8.00 0.37 7.41
N ALA A 155 -7.73 -0.79 7.98
CA ALA A 155 -8.59 -1.96 7.82
C ALA A 155 -9.97 -1.78 8.52
N LEU A 156 -10.00 -1.15 9.69
CA LEU A 156 -11.26 -0.76 10.33
C LEU A 156 -12.05 0.23 9.46
N ALA A 157 -11.35 1.15 8.81
CA ALA A 157 -11.96 2.11 7.91
C ALA A 157 -12.59 1.42 6.70
N LEU A 158 -11.93 0.41 6.13
CA LEU A 158 -12.52 -0.44 5.10
C LEU A 158 -13.82 -1.09 5.58
N ILE A 159 -13.82 -1.73 6.74
CA ILE A 159 -14.99 -2.43 7.30
C ILE A 159 -16.17 -1.48 7.48
N ILE A 160 -15.93 -0.24 7.91
CA ILE A 160 -16.99 0.69 8.30
C ILE A 160 -17.49 1.51 7.12
N LYS A 161 -16.61 1.97 6.23
CA LYS A 161 -17.00 2.86 5.11
C LYS A 161 -17.60 2.10 3.94
N SER A 162 -17.40 0.80 3.86
CA SER A 162 -17.89 -0.06 2.77
C SER A 162 -19.39 -0.38 2.84
N GLY A 163 -20.00 -0.27 4.01
CA GLY A 163 -21.31 -0.89 4.27
C GLY A 163 -21.20 -2.40 4.55
N PHE A 164 -20.01 -2.89 4.89
CA PHE A 164 -19.70 -4.30 5.09
C PHE A 164 -20.28 -4.86 6.39
N LEU A 165 -20.60 -4.01 7.36
CA LEU A 165 -21.26 -4.43 8.61
C LEU A 165 -22.78 -4.64 8.42
N GLU A 166 -23.35 -3.99 7.42
CA GLU A 166 -24.78 -3.96 7.11
C GLU A 166 -25.18 -5.05 6.10
N THR A 167 -24.22 -5.72 5.47
CA THR A 167 -24.49 -6.78 4.49
C THR A 167 -25.06 -8.03 5.16
N THR A 168 -26.07 -8.63 4.53
CA THR A 168 -26.61 -9.96 4.90
C THR A 168 -25.92 -11.10 4.15
N ASP A 169 -25.21 -10.78 3.07
CA ASP A 169 -24.48 -11.75 2.26
C ASP A 169 -23.12 -12.09 2.91
N ILE A 170 -22.59 -13.29 2.62
CA ILE A 170 -21.19 -13.58 2.89
C ILE A 170 -20.34 -12.72 1.95
N ALA A 171 -19.49 -11.89 2.53
CA ALA A 171 -18.71 -10.92 1.79
C ALA A 171 -17.27 -10.86 2.28
N ILE A 172 -16.36 -10.48 1.38
CA ILE A 172 -14.98 -10.19 1.72
C ILE A 172 -14.65 -8.74 1.38
N ALA A 173 -13.87 -8.07 2.22
CA ALA A 173 -13.32 -6.76 1.97
C ALA A 173 -11.81 -6.85 2.03
N THR A 174 -11.14 -6.31 1.01
CA THR A 174 -9.68 -6.31 0.89
C THR A 174 -9.17 -4.91 0.58
N ASP A 175 -8.23 -4.43 1.37
CA ASP A 175 -7.41 -3.27 1.03
C ASP A 175 -6.25 -3.74 0.17
N TYR A 176 -6.18 -3.28 -1.08
CA TYR A 176 -5.13 -3.69 -2.00
C TYR A 176 -3.95 -2.73 -1.86
N GLY A 177 -3.09 -3.05 -0.89
CA GLY A 177 -1.77 -2.47 -0.70
C GLY A 177 -0.70 -3.54 -0.46
N THR A 178 0.51 -3.12 -0.11
CA THR A 178 1.65 -4.04 0.12
C THR A 178 1.36 -5.15 1.17
N ASN A 179 0.53 -4.87 2.19
CA ASN A 179 0.21 -5.81 3.28
C ASN A 179 -1.17 -6.46 3.16
N ALA A 180 -1.92 -6.13 2.12
CA ALA A 180 -3.25 -6.67 1.82
C ALA A 180 -4.10 -7.06 3.04
N GLU A 181 -4.65 -6.08 3.74
CA GLU A 181 -5.55 -6.31 4.87
C GLU A 181 -6.92 -6.80 4.38
N MET A 182 -7.42 -7.86 5.00
CA MET A 182 -8.66 -8.54 4.61
C MET A 182 -9.62 -8.71 5.79
N ALA A 183 -10.91 -8.61 5.49
CA ALA A 183 -12.00 -8.95 6.39
C ALA A 183 -13.03 -9.81 5.67
N LEU A 184 -13.42 -10.95 6.25
CA LEU A 184 -14.50 -11.83 5.79
C LEU A 184 -15.65 -11.75 6.79
N ILE A 185 -16.87 -11.47 6.31
CA ILE A 185 -18.07 -11.48 7.15
C ILE A 185 -18.95 -12.68 6.81
N VAL A 186 -19.31 -13.44 7.84
CA VAL A 186 -20.18 -14.63 7.74
C VAL A 186 -21.23 -14.53 8.83
N ASN A 187 -22.49 -14.31 8.44
CA ASN A 187 -23.63 -14.21 9.36
C ASN A 187 -23.38 -13.22 10.52
N GLY A 188 -22.80 -12.05 10.22
CA GLY A 188 -22.46 -11.01 11.20
C GLY A 188 -21.15 -11.24 11.98
N THR A 189 -20.50 -12.40 11.83
CA THR A 189 -19.18 -12.67 12.42
C THR A 189 -18.09 -12.24 11.45
N ILE A 190 -17.13 -11.43 11.91
CA ILE A 190 -16.03 -10.91 11.09
C ILE A 190 -14.76 -11.67 11.43
N TYR A 191 -14.09 -12.19 10.41
CA TYR A 191 -12.76 -12.78 10.46
C TYR A 191 -11.79 -11.85 9.74
N THR A 192 -10.59 -11.67 10.26
CA THR A 192 -9.61 -10.75 9.64
C THR A 192 -8.24 -11.38 9.51
N GLY A 193 -7.47 -10.91 8.52
CA GLY A 193 -6.09 -11.32 8.31
C GLY A 193 -5.35 -10.28 7.49
N SER A 194 -4.01 -10.36 7.47
CA SER A 194 -3.15 -9.49 6.69
C SER A 194 -2.09 -10.35 6.01
N ALA A 195 -1.92 -10.19 4.71
CA ALA A 195 -0.99 -10.96 3.90
C ALA A 195 0.07 -10.03 3.32
N ALA A 196 1.35 -10.30 3.54
CA ALA A 196 2.43 -9.61 2.83
C ALA A 196 2.38 -9.97 1.33
N ALA A 197 1.53 -9.26 0.57
CA ALA A 197 1.39 -9.40 -0.88
C ALA A 197 2.64 -8.91 -1.60
N GLY A 198 3.43 -8.06 -0.93
CA GLY A 198 4.64 -7.49 -1.51
C GLY A 198 4.33 -6.33 -2.43
N PRO A 199 5.37 -5.64 -2.91
CA PRO A 199 5.19 -4.29 -3.44
C PRO A 199 4.91 -4.26 -4.95
N ALA A 200 4.69 -5.42 -5.58
CA ALA A 200 4.35 -5.54 -7.00
C ALA A 200 3.08 -4.77 -7.36
N LEU A 201 2.08 -4.73 -6.46
CA LEU A 201 0.84 -3.95 -6.62
C LEU A 201 1.07 -2.43 -6.61
N GLU A 202 2.23 -1.97 -6.11
CA GLU A 202 2.66 -0.58 -6.15
C GLU A 202 3.67 -0.33 -7.28
N GLY A 203 3.94 -1.33 -8.12
CA GLY A 203 4.90 -1.27 -9.21
C GLY A 203 6.36 -1.35 -8.76
N GLN A 204 6.65 -1.76 -7.52
CA GLN A 204 8.03 -1.99 -7.08
C GLN A 204 8.42 -3.46 -7.28
N GLN A 205 9.72 -3.75 -7.35
CA GLN A 205 10.27 -5.07 -7.75
C GLN A 205 9.86 -5.53 -9.16
N ILE A 206 9.18 -4.67 -9.91
CA ILE A 206 8.90 -4.85 -11.34
C ILE A 206 9.93 -4.05 -12.13
N THR A 207 10.52 -4.67 -13.15
CA THR A 207 11.71 -4.15 -13.85
C THR A 207 11.53 -2.73 -14.42
N HIS A 208 10.41 -2.45 -15.08
CA HIS A 208 10.01 -1.09 -15.50
C HIS A 208 8.83 -0.55 -14.69
N GLY A 209 8.65 -1.07 -13.48
CA GLY A 209 7.59 -0.69 -12.57
C GLY A 209 7.79 0.71 -12.00
N LYS A 210 6.69 1.44 -11.83
CA LYS A 210 6.63 2.77 -11.23
C LYS A 210 5.36 2.93 -10.42
N LEU A 211 5.43 3.77 -9.37
CA LEU A 211 4.23 4.29 -8.72
C LEU A 211 3.34 5.01 -9.74
N ALA A 212 2.03 4.98 -9.48
CA ALA A 212 1.05 5.72 -10.27
C ALA A 212 1.44 7.21 -10.31
N SER A 213 1.74 7.69 -11.51
CA SER A 213 2.11 9.08 -11.80
C SER A 213 1.84 9.36 -13.28
N PRO A 214 1.83 10.64 -13.71
CA PRO A 214 1.61 10.98 -15.10
C PRO A 214 2.54 10.21 -16.03
N PHE A 215 2.00 9.76 -17.17
CA PHE A 215 2.71 9.05 -18.24
C PHE A 215 3.15 7.62 -17.88
N VAL A 216 2.55 6.99 -16.89
CA VAL A 216 2.77 5.57 -16.57
C VAL A 216 1.60 4.72 -17.09
N ILE A 217 1.90 3.53 -17.61
CA ILE A 217 0.89 2.58 -18.10
C ILE A 217 0.06 2.09 -16.91
N SER A 218 -1.25 2.30 -16.95
CA SER A 218 -2.21 1.94 -15.90
C SER A 218 -3.00 0.68 -16.21
N ASP A 219 -3.17 0.37 -17.49
CA ASP A 219 -3.93 -0.78 -17.96
C ASP A 219 -3.51 -1.21 -19.39
N VAL A 220 -3.87 -2.42 -19.80
CA VAL A 220 -3.67 -2.95 -21.16
C VAL A 220 -4.81 -3.86 -21.59
N GLU A 221 -5.00 -4.00 -22.90
CA GLU A 221 -5.95 -4.92 -23.51
C GLU A 221 -5.39 -5.51 -24.81
N PHE A 222 -5.86 -6.69 -25.21
CA PHE A 222 -5.53 -7.25 -26.52
C PHE A 222 -6.58 -6.85 -27.57
N GLU A 223 -6.12 -6.28 -28.69
CA GLU A 223 -6.92 -5.94 -29.87
C GLU A 223 -6.27 -6.60 -31.10
N ASP A 224 -6.96 -7.56 -31.72
CA ASP A 224 -6.50 -8.29 -32.92
C ASP A 224 -5.07 -8.86 -32.82
N GLY A 225 -4.71 -9.39 -31.65
CA GLY A 225 -3.38 -9.97 -31.38
C GLY A 225 -2.30 -8.95 -31.00
N ASN A 226 -2.61 -7.66 -31.03
CA ASN A 226 -1.74 -6.58 -30.58
C ASN A 226 -2.15 -6.09 -29.19
N LEU A 227 -1.24 -5.40 -28.51
CA LEU A 227 -1.42 -4.92 -27.14
C LEU A 227 -1.75 -3.42 -27.14
N ARG A 228 -2.99 -3.09 -26.78
CA ARG A 228 -3.43 -1.72 -26.53
C ARG A 228 -2.95 -1.30 -25.15
N ASN A 229 -2.31 -0.14 -25.07
CA ASN A 229 -1.83 0.42 -23.81
C ASN A 229 -2.75 1.57 -23.36
N TYR A 230 -2.99 1.66 -22.05
CA TYR A 230 -3.68 2.79 -21.43
C TYR A 230 -2.73 3.51 -20.46
N VAL A 231 -2.60 4.82 -20.59
CA VAL A 231 -1.60 5.65 -19.91
C VAL A 231 -2.26 6.74 -19.12
N LEU A 232 -1.73 7.04 -17.94
CA LEU A 232 -2.17 8.19 -17.14
C LEU A 232 -1.71 9.51 -17.79
N ASP A 233 -2.61 10.47 -17.97
CA ASP A 233 -2.26 11.84 -18.37
C ASP A 233 -1.74 12.69 -17.20
N GLU A 234 -1.54 13.99 -17.41
CA GLU A 234 -1.07 14.93 -16.38
C GLU A 234 -2.05 15.04 -15.21
N GLU A 235 -3.35 14.93 -15.48
CA GLU A 235 -4.43 14.94 -14.51
C GLU A 235 -4.78 13.54 -13.95
N MET A 236 -3.94 12.54 -14.23
CA MET A 236 -4.09 11.15 -13.76
C MET A 236 -5.33 10.42 -14.31
N ASN A 237 -5.90 10.85 -15.43
CA ASN A 237 -6.93 10.11 -16.13
C ASN A 237 -6.33 9.03 -17.04
N THR A 238 -7.01 7.89 -17.14
CA THR A 238 -6.60 6.77 -18.00
C THR A 238 -6.95 7.06 -19.47
N ILE A 239 -5.94 7.22 -20.32
CA ILE A 239 -6.09 7.53 -21.74
C ILE A 239 -5.70 6.32 -22.59
N LYS A 240 -6.55 5.99 -23.59
CA LYS A 240 -6.23 5.00 -24.63
C LYS A 240 -5.05 5.52 -25.46
N ALA A 241 -3.91 4.86 -25.35
CA ALA A 241 -2.67 5.24 -26.00
C ALA A 241 -2.32 4.24 -27.11
N LYS A 242 -1.04 3.95 -27.31
CA LYS A 242 -0.58 3.20 -28.49
C LYS A 242 -1.03 1.74 -28.50
N LEU A 243 -1.20 1.24 -29.72
CA LEU A 243 -1.28 -0.20 -30.02
C LEU A 243 0.09 -0.68 -30.45
N VAL A 244 0.60 -1.74 -29.83
CA VAL A 244 1.92 -2.30 -30.16
C VAL A 244 1.86 -3.80 -30.39
N ASP A 245 2.70 -4.32 -31.28
CA ASP A 245 2.94 -5.76 -31.37
C ASP A 245 3.71 -6.20 -30.10
N PRO A 246 3.13 -7.04 -29.24
CA PRO A 246 3.74 -7.44 -27.98
C PRO A 246 5.02 -8.28 -28.15
N LYS A 247 5.30 -8.81 -29.34
CA LYS A 247 6.48 -9.64 -29.62
C LYS A 247 7.68 -8.82 -30.11
N SER A 248 7.44 -7.76 -30.86
CA SER A 248 8.48 -6.94 -31.50
C SER A 248 8.61 -5.55 -30.90
N GLY A 249 7.55 -5.05 -30.26
CA GLY A 249 7.42 -3.66 -29.81
C GLY A 249 7.12 -2.68 -30.95
N GLU A 250 6.81 -3.17 -32.16
CA GLU A 250 6.43 -2.32 -33.29
C GLU A 250 5.11 -1.60 -32.99
N VAL A 251 5.05 -0.31 -33.31
CA VAL A 251 3.85 0.50 -33.10
C VAL A 251 2.89 0.26 -34.27
N VAL A 252 1.73 -0.32 -33.97
CA VAL A 252 0.65 -0.57 -34.93
C VAL A 252 -0.26 0.64 -35.06
N GLU A 253 -0.53 1.32 -33.94
CA GLU A 253 -1.28 2.58 -33.89
C GLU A 253 -0.57 3.54 -32.94
N ASP A 254 -0.18 4.72 -33.45
CA ASP A 254 0.59 5.70 -32.68
C ASP A 254 -0.31 6.66 -31.89
N HIS A 255 0.26 7.24 -30.83
CA HIS A 255 -0.38 8.20 -29.95
C HIS A 255 0.70 9.13 -29.35
N PRO A 256 0.43 10.43 -29.15
CA PRO A 256 1.45 11.37 -28.67
C PRO A 256 1.96 11.08 -27.25
N LEU A 257 1.13 10.49 -26.37
CA LEU A 257 1.55 10.13 -25.01
C LEU A 257 2.72 9.14 -25.02
N LYS A 258 3.73 9.42 -24.19
CA LYS A 258 4.94 8.62 -24.05
C LYS A 258 4.97 7.91 -22.71
N ALA A 259 4.94 6.58 -22.70
CA ALA A 259 5.03 5.84 -21.46
C ALA A 259 6.45 5.89 -20.88
N LYS A 260 6.55 6.07 -19.55
CA LYS A 260 7.82 6.03 -18.80
C LYS A 260 7.98 4.78 -17.93
N GLY A 261 6.97 3.92 -17.86
CA GLY A 261 6.95 2.69 -17.05
C GLY A 261 5.55 2.10 -16.95
N ILE A 262 5.37 1.13 -16.05
CA ILE A 262 4.10 0.46 -15.77
C ILE A 262 3.75 0.52 -14.28
N THR A 263 2.48 0.76 -13.96
CA THR A 263 1.97 0.73 -12.58
C THR A 263 1.72 -0.70 -12.12
N GLY A 264 1.54 -0.92 -10.82
CA GLY A 264 1.13 -2.24 -10.32
C GLY A 264 -0.22 -2.70 -10.86
N THR A 265 -1.20 -1.80 -11.06
CA THR A 265 -2.48 -2.15 -11.71
C THR A 265 -2.28 -2.55 -13.18
N GLY A 266 -1.38 -1.86 -13.88
CA GLY A 266 -0.98 -2.20 -15.24
C GLY A 266 -0.30 -3.57 -15.32
N VAL A 267 0.49 -3.93 -14.31
CA VAL A 267 1.10 -5.27 -14.21
C VAL A 267 0.03 -6.35 -14.08
N ILE A 268 -0.98 -6.16 -13.22
CA ILE A 268 -2.11 -7.09 -13.10
C ILE A 268 -2.85 -7.23 -14.44
N ALA A 269 -3.07 -6.11 -15.13
CA ALA A 269 -3.70 -6.12 -16.44
C ALA A 269 -2.89 -6.87 -17.51
N VAL A 270 -1.55 -6.69 -17.54
CA VAL A 270 -0.67 -7.42 -18.46
C VAL A 270 -0.72 -8.92 -18.20
N VAL A 271 -0.74 -9.33 -16.93
CA VAL A 271 -0.82 -10.76 -16.59
C VAL A 271 -2.17 -11.35 -17.05
N ASP A 272 -3.30 -10.73 -16.72
CA ASP A 272 -4.63 -11.18 -17.17
C ASP A 272 -4.72 -11.25 -18.70
N ALA A 273 -4.42 -10.12 -19.36
CA ALA A 273 -4.58 -9.98 -20.81
C ALA A 273 -3.62 -10.93 -21.55
N GLY A 274 -2.38 -11.05 -21.07
CA GLY A 274 -1.37 -11.93 -21.65
C GLY A 274 -1.69 -13.42 -21.47
N MET A 275 -2.24 -13.82 -20.32
CA MET A 275 -2.68 -15.21 -20.09
C MET A 275 -3.86 -15.56 -21.00
N LYS A 276 -4.85 -14.67 -21.14
CA LYS A 276 -6.00 -14.87 -22.04
C LYS A 276 -5.60 -14.96 -23.51
N ALA A 277 -4.65 -14.14 -23.94
CA ALA A 277 -4.12 -14.18 -25.30
C ALA A 277 -3.16 -15.36 -25.55
N GLY A 278 -2.79 -16.14 -24.51
CA GLY A 278 -1.85 -17.26 -24.59
C GLY A 278 -0.39 -16.85 -24.80
N VAL A 279 -0.08 -15.55 -24.73
CA VAL A 279 1.29 -15.04 -24.80
C VAL A 279 2.02 -15.14 -23.46
N ILE A 280 1.28 -15.28 -22.35
CA ILE A 280 1.82 -15.67 -21.05
C ILE A 280 1.32 -17.09 -20.76
N GLN A 281 2.26 -18.01 -20.57
CA GLN A 281 2.00 -19.36 -20.09
C GLN A 281 2.89 -19.60 -18.89
N LEU A 282 2.31 -19.49 -17.69
CA LEU A 282 3.06 -19.44 -16.44
C LEU A 282 4.17 -20.51 -16.35
N PRO A 283 5.38 -20.15 -15.89
CA PRO A 283 5.82 -18.79 -15.53
C PRO A 283 6.33 -17.97 -16.74
N LYS A 284 6.22 -18.51 -17.96
CA LYS A 284 6.94 -18.04 -19.15
C LYS A 284 6.15 -17.06 -20.00
N ILE A 285 6.90 -16.28 -20.78
CA ILE A 285 6.38 -15.42 -21.83
C ILE A 285 6.71 -16.07 -23.19
N ASN A 286 5.67 -16.33 -23.98
CA ASN A 286 5.71 -16.98 -25.29
C ASN A 286 5.99 -15.98 -26.41
N THR A 287 7.08 -15.21 -26.28
CA THR A 287 7.64 -14.36 -27.33
C THR A 287 9.07 -14.82 -27.68
N PRO A 288 9.63 -14.42 -28.85
CA PRO A 288 10.95 -14.90 -29.27
C PRO A 288 12.09 -14.58 -28.29
N ASP A 289 11.97 -13.48 -27.54
CA ASP A 289 12.97 -13.02 -26.56
C ASP A 289 12.52 -13.19 -25.10
N HIS A 290 11.40 -13.88 -24.86
CA HIS A 290 10.80 -14.08 -23.54
C HIS A 290 10.44 -12.76 -22.82
N ILE A 291 10.18 -11.70 -23.60
CA ILE A 291 9.78 -10.38 -23.11
C ILE A 291 8.49 -9.96 -23.80
N LEU A 292 7.59 -9.35 -23.05
CA LEU A 292 6.41 -8.69 -23.60
C LEU A 292 6.74 -7.20 -23.76
N HIS A 293 6.63 -6.72 -25.00
CA HIS A 293 6.96 -5.34 -25.36
C HIS A 293 5.71 -4.47 -25.27
N LEU A 294 5.78 -3.44 -24.44
CA LEU A 294 4.76 -2.40 -24.33
C LEU A 294 5.22 -1.17 -25.11
N GLN A 295 4.40 -0.11 -25.10
CA GLN A 295 4.76 1.12 -25.79
C GLN A 295 6.03 1.79 -25.25
N ASP A 296 6.70 2.56 -26.12
CA ASP A 296 7.86 3.40 -25.80
C ASP A 296 9.00 2.65 -25.08
N LYS A 297 9.22 1.38 -25.47
CA LYS A 297 10.28 0.49 -24.95
C LYS A 297 10.10 0.06 -23.50
N VAL A 298 8.92 0.30 -22.91
CA VAL A 298 8.56 -0.35 -21.64
C VAL A 298 8.50 -1.86 -21.90
N LYS A 299 9.14 -2.65 -21.05
CA LYS A 299 9.25 -4.11 -21.18
C LYS A 299 8.77 -4.80 -19.91
N PHE A 300 8.12 -5.94 -20.10
CA PHE A 300 7.65 -6.81 -19.03
C PHE A 300 8.28 -8.20 -19.17
N PHE A 301 8.91 -8.68 -18.11
CA PHE A 301 9.77 -9.87 -18.10
C PHE A 301 9.13 -11.04 -17.35
N GLU A 302 9.62 -12.26 -17.54
CA GLU A 302 9.16 -13.46 -16.81
C GLU A 302 9.33 -13.34 -15.28
N GLN A 303 10.37 -12.62 -14.82
CA GLN A 303 10.51 -12.31 -13.40
C GLN A 303 9.36 -11.43 -12.91
N ASP A 304 8.93 -10.45 -13.71
CA ASP A 304 7.82 -9.56 -13.35
C ASP A 304 6.49 -10.36 -13.26
N VAL A 305 6.28 -11.37 -14.11
CA VAL A 305 5.16 -12.32 -14.01
C VAL A 305 5.21 -13.05 -12.67
N SER A 306 6.40 -13.52 -12.28
CA SER A 306 6.59 -14.26 -11.03
C SER A 306 6.32 -13.38 -9.81
N GLU A 307 6.86 -12.15 -9.77
CA GLU A 307 6.64 -11.20 -8.68
C GLU A 307 5.16 -10.80 -8.55
N ALA A 308 4.49 -10.52 -9.66
CA ALA A 308 3.04 -10.27 -9.66
C ALA A 308 2.28 -11.49 -9.15
N GLY A 309 2.69 -12.69 -9.58
CA GLY A 309 2.15 -13.96 -9.16
C GLY A 309 2.24 -14.21 -7.65
N LEU A 310 3.37 -13.86 -7.02
CA LEU A 310 3.52 -13.94 -5.57
C LEU A 310 2.48 -13.07 -4.84
N ALA A 311 2.25 -11.85 -5.31
CA ALA A 311 1.25 -10.95 -4.73
C ALA A 311 -0.19 -11.49 -4.87
N MET A 312 -0.56 -11.93 -6.07
CA MET A 312 -1.88 -12.51 -6.34
C MET A 312 -2.08 -13.82 -5.55
N GLY A 313 -1.03 -14.62 -5.44
CA GLY A 313 -1.00 -15.84 -4.65
C GLY A 313 -1.19 -15.61 -3.16
N ALA A 314 -0.52 -14.59 -2.60
CA ALA A 314 -0.68 -14.22 -1.19
C ALA A 314 -2.11 -13.78 -0.87
N LEU A 315 -2.73 -13.01 -1.77
CA LEU A 315 -4.14 -12.61 -1.67
C LEU A 315 -5.07 -13.83 -1.65
N ARG A 316 -4.94 -14.73 -2.64
CA ARG A 316 -5.77 -15.93 -2.74
C ARG A 316 -5.56 -16.89 -1.57
N ALA A 317 -4.33 -17.04 -1.09
CA ALA A 317 -4.02 -17.81 0.12
C ALA A 317 -4.69 -17.21 1.37
N GLY A 318 -4.71 -15.87 1.49
CA GLY A 318 -5.43 -15.16 2.55
C GLY A 318 -6.93 -15.44 2.53
N HIS A 319 -7.56 -15.35 1.35
CA HIS A 319 -8.98 -15.71 1.19
C HIS A 319 -9.27 -17.14 1.65
N LEU A 320 -8.41 -18.10 1.27
CA LEU A 320 -8.55 -19.50 1.65
C LEU A 320 -8.39 -19.72 3.16
N ALA A 321 -7.44 -19.05 3.79
CA ALA A 321 -7.22 -19.13 5.23
C ALA A 321 -8.43 -18.59 6.02
N LEU A 322 -8.99 -17.46 5.60
CA LEU A 322 -10.19 -16.89 6.21
C LEU A 322 -11.42 -17.79 6.03
N CYS A 323 -11.65 -18.31 4.83
CA CYS A 323 -12.73 -19.26 4.57
C CYS A 323 -12.58 -20.53 5.43
N LYS A 324 -11.35 -21.05 5.54
CA LYS A 324 -11.04 -22.21 6.37
C LYS A 324 -11.33 -21.95 7.85
N ALA A 325 -10.94 -20.79 8.36
CA ALA A 325 -11.19 -20.38 9.74
C ALA A 325 -12.69 -20.18 10.04
N ALA A 326 -13.45 -19.67 9.07
CA ALA A 326 -14.90 -19.49 9.16
C ALA A 326 -15.70 -20.77 8.87
N GLY A 327 -15.06 -21.84 8.36
CA GLY A 327 -15.72 -23.10 8.03
C GLY A 327 -16.63 -23.04 6.81
N ILE A 328 -16.33 -22.16 5.85
CA ILE A 328 -17.08 -21.98 4.59
C ILE A 328 -16.22 -22.30 3.36
N GLU A 329 -16.86 -22.47 2.21
CA GLU A 329 -16.18 -22.57 0.92
C GLU A 329 -16.03 -21.19 0.27
N VAL A 330 -15.03 -21.02 -0.62
CA VAL A 330 -14.86 -19.76 -1.37
C VAL A 330 -16.08 -19.46 -2.23
N SER A 331 -16.79 -20.50 -2.68
CA SER A 331 -18.04 -20.37 -3.43
C SER A 331 -19.17 -19.71 -2.65
N ASP A 332 -19.09 -19.65 -1.31
CA ASP A 332 -20.14 -19.05 -0.50
C ASP A 332 -20.07 -17.52 -0.51
N ILE A 333 -18.91 -16.94 -0.86
CA ILE A 333 -18.71 -15.49 -0.93
C ILE A 333 -19.45 -14.91 -2.15
N ARG A 334 -20.36 -13.96 -1.89
CA ARG A 334 -21.20 -13.32 -2.92
C ARG A 334 -20.78 -11.90 -3.27
N LYS A 335 -20.11 -11.20 -2.36
CA LYS A 335 -19.65 -9.82 -2.56
C LYS A 335 -18.18 -9.66 -2.22
N ALA A 336 -17.48 -8.87 -3.04
CA ALA A 336 -16.12 -8.43 -2.74
C ALA A 336 -16.06 -6.90 -2.71
N TYR A 337 -15.43 -6.35 -1.67
CA TYR A 337 -15.16 -4.93 -1.55
C TYR A 337 -13.66 -4.70 -1.78
N MET A 338 -13.32 -3.84 -2.74
CA MET A 338 -11.95 -3.47 -3.05
C MET A 338 -11.67 -2.05 -2.57
N SER A 339 -10.62 -1.88 -1.78
CA SER A 339 -10.18 -0.60 -1.24
C SER A 339 -8.69 -0.37 -1.47
N GLY A 340 -8.21 0.80 -1.08
CA GLY A 340 -6.84 1.24 -1.28
C GLY A 340 -6.66 1.89 -2.66
N ALA A 341 -5.49 2.50 -2.85
CA ALA A 341 -5.17 3.16 -4.12
C ALA A 341 -5.22 2.14 -5.29
N ALA A 342 -4.57 0.98 -5.14
CA ALA A 342 -4.64 -0.05 -6.18
C ALA A 342 -6.06 -0.59 -6.33
N GLY A 343 -6.79 -0.84 -5.25
CA GLY A 343 -8.16 -1.36 -5.32
C GLY A 343 -9.16 -0.41 -5.98
N THR A 344 -8.92 0.91 -5.93
CA THR A 344 -9.75 1.93 -6.59
C THR A 344 -9.55 1.94 -8.11
N TYR A 345 -8.29 1.85 -8.55
CA TYR A 345 -7.93 2.04 -9.97
C TYR A 345 -7.78 0.73 -10.74
N MET A 346 -7.53 -0.38 -10.06
CA MET A 346 -7.41 -1.71 -10.67
C MET A 346 -8.71 -2.09 -11.38
N ASP A 347 -8.58 -2.73 -12.54
CA ASP A 347 -9.72 -3.34 -13.20
C ASP A 347 -10.21 -4.55 -12.38
N ALA A 348 -11.41 -4.43 -11.81
CA ALA A 348 -12.02 -5.44 -10.95
C ALA A 348 -12.26 -6.77 -11.68
N VAL A 349 -12.54 -6.72 -12.98
CA VAL A 349 -12.77 -7.91 -13.81
C VAL A 349 -11.44 -8.63 -14.07
N LYS A 350 -10.38 -7.89 -14.41
CA LYS A 350 -9.02 -8.47 -14.57
C LYS A 350 -8.52 -9.07 -13.25
N ALA A 351 -8.68 -8.35 -12.14
CA ALA A 351 -8.36 -8.83 -10.78
C ALA A 351 -9.12 -10.12 -10.41
N HIS A 352 -10.39 -10.23 -10.80
CA HIS A 352 -11.22 -11.42 -10.58
C HIS A 352 -10.70 -12.63 -11.36
N HIS A 353 -10.33 -12.46 -12.63
CA HIS A 353 -9.80 -13.56 -13.43
C HIS A 353 -8.47 -14.12 -12.92
N VAL A 354 -7.58 -13.26 -12.43
CA VAL A 354 -6.29 -13.69 -11.90
C VAL A 354 -6.37 -14.19 -10.45
N GLY A 355 -7.56 -14.21 -9.85
CA GLY A 355 -7.79 -14.78 -8.51
C GLY A 355 -7.50 -13.84 -7.35
N MET A 356 -7.33 -12.52 -7.61
CA MET A 356 -7.24 -11.49 -6.58
C MET A 356 -8.59 -11.16 -5.95
N VAL A 357 -9.69 -11.59 -6.56
CA VAL A 357 -11.06 -11.54 -6.02
C VAL A 357 -11.62 -12.97 -6.03
N PRO A 358 -12.38 -13.41 -5.00
CA PRO A 358 -12.96 -14.76 -4.98
C PRO A 358 -13.78 -15.07 -6.23
N PHE A 359 -13.65 -16.28 -6.77
CA PHE A 359 -14.15 -16.61 -8.10
C PHE A 359 -15.68 -16.58 -8.26
N ASN A 360 -16.45 -16.76 -7.18
CA ASN A 360 -17.92 -16.89 -7.24
C ASN A 360 -18.70 -15.63 -6.80
N VAL A 361 -18.03 -14.48 -6.68
CA VAL A 361 -18.72 -13.22 -6.35
C VAL A 361 -19.66 -12.79 -7.47
N ASP A 362 -20.80 -12.21 -7.09
CA ASP A 362 -21.76 -11.61 -8.03
C ASP A 362 -21.45 -10.12 -8.26
N GLU A 363 -20.89 -9.47 -7.25
CA GLU A 363 -20.66 -8.03 -7.24
C GLU A 363 -19.29 -7.70 -6.63
N VAL A 364 -18.51 -6.90 -7.35
CA VAL A 364 -17.31 -6.25 -6.83
C VAL A 364 -17.60 -4.77 -6.63
N ILE A 365 -17.33 -4.27 -5.43
CA ILE A 365 -17.61 -2.90 -5.02
C ILE A 365 -16.28 -2.19 -4.79
N GLN A 366 -15.93 -1.25 -5.66
CA GLN A 366 -14.71 -0.45 -5.51
C GLN A 366 -14.99 0.78 -4.66
N ILE A 367 -14.25 0.88 -3.56
CA ILE A 367 -14.34 1.95 -2.57
C ILE A 367 -13.01 2.71 -2.62
N GLY A 368 -13.10 4.04 -2.53
CA GLY A 368 -11.93 4.91 -2.53
C GLY A 368 -11.08 4.79 -1.27
N ASN A 369 -10.36 5.86 -0.95
CA ASN A 369 -9.59 5.91 0.28
C ASN A 369 -10.52 5.99 1.52
N THR A 370 -10.66 4.85 2.20
CA THR A 370 -11.47 4.73 3.40
C THR A 370 -10.79 5.33 4.63
N SER A 371 -9.47 5.21 4.74
CA SER A 371 -8.64 5.73 5.85
C SER A 371 -8.82 7.24 6.03
N LEU A 372 -8.69 8.02 4.96
CA LEU A 372 -8.89 9.48 4.99
C LEU A 372 -10.33 9.85 5.38
N SER A 373 -11.30 9.07 4.90
CA SER A 373 -12.69 9.29 5.28
C SER A 373 -12.94 9.01 6.76
N VAL A 374 -12.31 7.99 7.36
CA VAL A 374 -12.43 7.72 8.79
C VAL A 374 -11.69 8.77 9.61
N ALA A 375 -10.53 9.22 9.18
CA ALA A 375 -9.83 10.34 9.82
C ALA A 375 -10.76 11.57 9.89
N LYS A 376 -11.52 11.86 8.83
CA LYS A 376 -12.54 12.93 8.84
C LYS A 376 -13.71 12.62 9.78
N ASP A 377 -14.23 11.39 9.79
CA ASP A 377 -15.36 11.04 10.64
C ASP A 377 -15.00 11.20 12.13
N ILE A 378 -13.83 10.71 12.55
CA ILE A 378 -13.35 10.88 13.92
C ILE A 378 -12.90 12.30 14.21
N LEU A 379 -12.52 13.11 13.22
CA LEU A 379 -12.23 14.54 13.39
C LEU A 379 -13.49 15.31 13.79
N LEU A 380 -14.62 14.96 13.17
CA LEU A 380 -15.90 15.64 13.36
C LEU A 380 -16.67 15.10 14.57
N SER A 381 -16.56 13.80 14.87
CA SER A 381 -17.28 13.15 15.97
C SER A 381 -16.36 12.34 16.86
N GLU A 382 -16.37 12.67 18.15
CA GLU A 382 -15.71 11.86 19.18
C GLU A 382 -16.42 10.52 19.40
N GLU A 383 -17.75 10.49 19.32
CA GLU A 383 -18.53 9.25 19.44
C GLU A 383 -18.08 8.21 18.41
N ARG A 384 -17.83 8.64 17.16
CA ARG A 384 -17.30 7.78 16.10
C ARG A 384 -15.96 7.14 16.49
N LEU A 385 -15.09 7.86 17.17
CA LEU A 385 -13.80 7.33 17.62
C LEU A 385 -14.00 6.16 18.61
N TRP A 386 -14.94 6.30 19.54
CA TRP A 386 -15.24 5.26 20.51
C TRP A 386 -16.03 4.09 19.90
N GLU A 387 -16.88 4.33 18.90
CA GLU A 387 -17.48 3.27 18.10
C GLU A 387 -16.43 2.40 17.40
N LEU A 388 -15.36 3.00 16.84
CA LEU A 388 -14.23 2.25 16.27
C LEU A 388 -13.60 1.32 17.29
N GLN A 389 -13.43 1.78 18.53
CA GLN A 389 -12.85 0.99 19.61
C GLN A 389 -13.70 -0.25 19.94
N ASP A 390 -15.02 -0.09 19.98
CA ASP A 390 -15.92 -1.20 20.27
C ASP A 390 -16.00 -2.20 19.11
N ILE A 391 -15.94 -1.73 17.87
CA ILE A 391 -15.85 -2.60 16.69
C ILE A 391 -14.53 -3.36 16.71
N ALA A 392 -13.40 -2.70 16.96
CA ALA A 392 -12.08 -3.33 17.05
C ALA A 392 -12.06 -4.46 18.09
N ARG A 393 -12.65 -4.23 19.28
CA ARG A 393 -12.77 -5.25 20.34
C ARG A 393 -13.56 -6.48 19.91
N LYS A 394 -14.64 -6.31 19.14
CA LYS A 394 -15.46 -7.43 18.65
C LYS A 394 -14.70 -8.28 17.64
N ILE A 395 -14.01 -7.64 16.70
CA ILE A 395 -13.24 -8.31 15.65
C ILE A 395 -12.05 -9.09 16.21
N LEU A 396 -11.46 -8.59 17.31
CA LEU A 396 -10.25 -9.13 17.94
C LEU A 396 -10.26 -10.65 18.15
N SER A 397 -11.44 -11.21 18.45
CA SER A 397 -11.63 -12.62 18.77
C SER A 397 -11.46 -13.58 17.58
N ASN A 398 -11.57 -13.07 16.35
CA ASN A 398 -11.61 -13.87 15.13
C ASN A 398 -10.47 -13.49 14.15
N HIS A 399 -9.41 -12.89 14.66
CA HIS A 399 -8.23 -12.55 13.87
C HIS A 399 -7.40 -13.82 13.56
N VAL A 400 -7.06 -14.02 12.30
CA VAL A 400 -6.25 -15.13 11.79
C VAL A 400 -4.84 -14.61 11.47
N MET A 401 -3.86 -15.02 12.27
CA MET A 401 -2.46 -14.65 12.06
C MET A 401 -1.82 -15.49 10.95
N PHE A 402 -1.84 -15.01 9.71
CA PHE A 402 -1.34 -15.72 8.53
C PHE A 402 0.12 -16.18 8.66
N ALA A 403 0.96 -15.41 9.35
CA ALA A 403 2.36 -15.78 9.61
C ALA A 403 2.53 -17.11 10.36
N THR A 404 1.53 -17.52 11.15
CA THR A 404 1.54 -18.78 11.92
C THR A 404 0.48 -19.77 11.48
N ASP A 405 -0.53 -19.33 10.73
CA ASP A 405 -1.65 -20.14 10.28
C ASP A 405 -1.22 -21.26 9.30
N PRO A 406 -1.51 -22.54 9.61
CA PRO A 406 -1.17 -23.65 8.73
C PRO A 406 -1.90 -23.60 7.38
N ALA A 407 -3.15 -23.12 7.34
CA ALA A 407 -3.95 -23.11 6.12
C ALA A 407 -3.40 -22.07 5.12
N PHE A 408 -3.03 -20.89 5.60
CA PHE A 408 -2.35 -19.87 4.81
C PHE A 408 -1.03 -20.39 4.23
N LYS A 409 -0.17 -20.97 5.08
CA LYS A 409 1.14 -21.52 4.64
C LYS A 409 0.96 -22.59 3.59
N ASP A 410 0.04 -23.52 3.83
CA ASP A 410 -0.23 -24.61 2.92
C ASP A 410 -0.76 -24.13 1.58
N ALA A 411 -1.67 -23.14 1.57
CA ALA A 411 -2.18 -22.51 0.37
C ALA A 411 -1.07 -21.75 -0.38
N TYR A 412 -0.34 -20.88 0.32
CA TYR A 412 0.64 -19.98 -0.31
C TYR A 412 1.80 -20.73 -0.97
N ILE A 413 2.25 -21.86 -0.40
CA ILE A 413 3.26 -22.72 -1.06
C ILE A 413 2.74 -23.26 -2.41
N GLN A 414 1.44 -23.59 -2.51
CA GLN A 414 0.88 -24.04 -3.78
C GLN A 414 0.70 -22.88 -4.76
N GLU A 415 0.36 -21.70 -4.26
CA GLU A 415 0.29 -20.47 -5.05
C GLU A 415 1.65 -20.11 -5.66
N ILE A 416 2.73 -20.16 -4.89
CA ILE A 416 4.10 -19.98 -5.40
C ILE A 416 4.35 -20.99 -6.53
N SER A 417 4.05 -22.27 -6.31
CA SER A 417 4.27 -23.31 -7.33
C SER A 417 3.42 -23.09 -8.60
N TYR A 418 2.21 -22.54 -8.46
CA TYR A 418 1.35 -22.18 -9.58
C TYR A 418 1.92 -21.02 -10.39
N TRP A 419 2.29 -19.94 -9.71
CA TRP A 419 2.71 -18.71 -10.35
C TRP A 419 4.15 -18.73 -10.87
N THR A 420 5.10 -19.26 -10.08
CA THR A 420 6.55 -19.17 -10.38
C THR A 420 7.09 -20.42 -11.05
N GLU A 421 6.44 -21.57 -10.88
CA GLU A 421 6.88 -22.84 -11.47
C GLU A 421 5.93 -23.36 -12.57
N GLY A 422 4.80 -22.68 -12.79
CA GLY A 422 3.85 -23.04 -13.85
C GLY A 422 3.05 -24.31 -13.56
N MET A 423 2.78 -24.62 -12.28
CA MET A 423 1.92 -25.74 -11.93
C MET A 423 0.55 -25.60 -12.65
N PRO A 424 0.02 -26.66 -13.29
CA PRO A 424 -1.31 -26.58 -13.89
C PRO A 424 -2.39 -26.26 -12.85
N PHE A 425 -3.37 -25.41 -13.18
CA PHE A 425 -4.44 -25.00 -12.26
C PHE A 425 -5.22 -26.19 -11.68
N LYS A 426 -5.50 -27.22 -12.49
CA LYS A 426 -6.13 -28.48 -12.02
C LYS A 426 -5.32 -29.21 -10.95
N MET A 427 -3.99 -29.11 -11.00
CA MET A 427 -3.12 -29.71 -9.99
C MET A 427 -3.14 -28.90 -8.70
N LEU A 428 -3.15 -27.56 -8.79
CA LEU A 428 -3.37 -26.67 -7.65
C LEU A 428 -4.68 -27.04 -6.92
N GLN A 429 -5.80 -27.08 -7.64
CA GLN A 429 -7.12 -27.48 -7.09
C GLN A 429 -7.08 -28.83 -6.37
N LYS A 430 -6.44 -29.83 -6.99
CA LYS A 430 -6.32 -31.18 -6.41
C LYS A 430 -5.51 -31.18 -5.11
N ILE A 431 -4.43 -30.42 -5.03
CA ILE A 431 -3.58 -30.36 -3.84
C ILE A 431 -4.29 -29.61 -2.72
N LEU A 432 -4.94 -28.47 -3.00
CA LEU A 432 -5.73 -27.72 -2.03
C LEU A 432 -6.82 -28.62 -1.40
N LYS A 433 -7.57 -29.34 -2.24
CA LYS A 433 -8.58 -30.32 -1.77
C LYS A 433 -7.97 -31.42 -0.90
N LYS A 434 -6.81 -31.97 -1.29
CA LYS A 434 -6.11 -33.01 -0.51
C LYS A 434 -5.66 -32.49 0.87
N LYS A 435 -5.32 -31.21 0.97
CA LYS A 435 -4.97 -30.52 2.21
C LYS A 435 -6.19 -30.08 3.03
N GLY A 436 -7.41 -30.33 2.54
CA GLY A 436 -8.64 -29.93 3.21
C GLY A 436 -8.85 -28.42 3.24
N LEU A 437 -8.28 -27.70 2.28
CA LEU A 437 -8.50 -26.28 2.07
C LEU A 437 -9.74 -26.05 1.19
N PRO A 438 -10.38 -24.88 1.30
CA PRO A 438 -11.51 -24.52 0.45
C PRO A 438 -11.17 -24.61 -1.04
N ILE A 439 -12.16 -24.97 -1.85
CA ILE A 439 -11.99 -25.17 -3.28
C ILE A 439 -11.94 -23.82 -4.01
N ILE A 440 -11.08 -23.74 -5.02
CA ILE A 440 -11.02 -22.63 -5.97
C ILE A 440 -11.43 -23.10 -7.37
N GLU A 441 -12.05 -22.23 -8.14
CA GLU A 441 -12.32 -22.45 -9.57
C GLU A 441 -11.91 -21.21 -10.38
N GLU A 442 -11.97 -21.33 -11.70
CA GLU A 442 -11.83 -20.18 -12.60
C GLU A 442 -13.06 -19.28 -12.46
N ALA A 443 -12.86 -17.97 -12.58
CA ALA A 443 -13.95 -17.00 -12.64
C ALA A 443 -14.85 -17.32 -13.84
N SER A 444 -16.02 -17.90 -13.57
CA SER A 444 -16.94 -18.40 -14.60
C SER A 444 -18.16 -17.49 -14.84
N LYS A 445 -18.34 -16.48 -14.00
CA LYS A 445 -19.47 -15.54 -14.05
C LYS A 445 -18.99 -14.14 -14.39
N THR A 446 -19.77 -13.46 -15.22
CA THR A 446 -19.64 -12.01 -15.39
C THR A 446 -20.01 -11.35 -14.07
N VAL A 447 -19.03 -10.67 -13.46
CA VAL A 447 -19.22 -9.96 -12.20
C VAL A 447 -19.76 -8.55 -12.45
N LYS A 448 -20.71 -8.11 -11.64
CA LYS A 448 -21.16 -6.71 -11.64
C LYS A 448 -20.12 -5.87 -10.91
N VAL A 449 -19.65 -4.78 -11.54
CA VAL A 449 -18.72 -3.84 -10.89
C VAL A 449 -19.48 -2.60 -10.46
N ASP A 450 -19.58 -2.36 -9.15
CA ASP A 450 -20.08 -1.12 -8.54
C ASP A 450 -18.89 -0.21 -8.19
N ARG A 451 -18.63 0.77 -9.06
CA ARG A 451 -17.59 1.79 -8.83
C ARG A 451 -18.21 2.99 -8.14
N ARG A 452 -18.15 3.05 -6.81
CA ARG A 452 -18.77 4.11 -6.00
C ARG A 452 -18.02 5.44 -6.07
N VAL A 453 -16.73 5.41 -6.43
CA VAL A 453 -15.90 6.60 -6.59
C VAL A 453 -15.12 6.53 -7.90
N GLN A 454 -14.91 7.67 -8.54
CA GLN A 454 -14.05 7.75 -9.73
C GLN A 454 -12.56 7.86 -9.40
N ARG A 455 -12.23 8.34 -8.19
CA ARG A 455 -10.88 8.60 -7.69
C ARG A 455 -10.78 8.17 -6.24
N ASP A 456 -9.57 7.89 -5.76
CA ASP A 456 -9.32 7.52 -4.37
C ASP A 456 -9.70 8.66 -3.39
N ILE A 457 -9.53 9.92 -3.81
CA ILE A 457 -10.03 11.11 -3.10
C ILE A 457 -11.10 11.81 -3.96
N PRO A 458 -12.40 11.60 -3.71
CA PRO A 458 -13.47 12.13 -4.57
C PRO A 458 -13.78 13.61 -4.33
N VAL A 459 -13.49 14.15 -3.14
CA VAL A 459 -13.79 15.54 -2.77
C VAL A 459 -12.49 16.23 -2.38
N LEU A 460 -12.08 17.23 -3.17
CA LEU A 460 -10.82 17.96 -2.98
C LEU A 460 -10.99 19.23 -2.11
N GLY A 461 -12.19 19.82 -2.14
CA GLY A 461 -12.50 21.09 -1.50
C GLY A 461 -12.38 22.27 -2.48
N GLU A 462 -12.97 23.41 -2.11
CA GLU A 462 -13.02 24.62 -2.96
C GLU A 462 -11.64 25.25 -3.21
N GLU A 463 -10.68 25.05 -2.31
CA GLU A 463 -9.28 25.49 -2.45
C GLU A 463 -8.44 24.50 -3.29
N GLY A 464 -9.01 23.37 -3.73
CA GLY A 464 -8.39 22.42 -4.65
C GLY A 464 -7.45 21.38 -4.01
N LEU A 465 -6.63 20.77 -4.87
CA LEU A 465 -5.63 19.76 -4.54
C LEU A 465 -4.23 20.31 -4.75
N GLU A 466 -3.35 20.07 -3.78
CA GLU A 466 -1.93 20.33 -3.90
C GLU A 466 -1.11 19.05 -3.70
N VAL A 467 -0.07 18.88 -4.52
CA VAL A 467 0.80 17.70 -4.49
C VAL A 467 2.19 18.12 -4.01
N LEU A 468 2.60 17.62 -2.85
CA LEU A 468 3.93 17.85 -2.31
C LEU A 468 4.89 16.75 -2.82
N GLU A 469 5.72 17.10 -3.80
CA GLU A 469 6.67 16.17 -4.41
C GLU A 469 7.87 15.84 -3.48
N GLN A 470 8.25 16.78 -2.62
CA GLN A 470 9.35 16.64 -1.66
C GLN A 470 8.82 16.74 -0.23
N VAL A 471 8.38 15.60 0.30
CA VAL A 471 7.94 15.48 1.70
C VAL A 471 9.10 15.21 2.65
N GLY A 472 10.12 14.49 2.16
CA GLY A 472 11.28 14.10 2.95
C GLY A 472 12.18 15.27 3.33
N THR A 473 13.25 14.93 4.04
CA THR A 473 14.37 15.83 4.33
C THR A 473 15.67 15.17 3.89
N TYR A 474 16.79 15.85 4.11
CA TYR A 474 18.10 15.27 3.91
C TYR A 474 18.62 14.63 5.18
N LEU A 475 19.03 13.37 5.06
CA LEU A 475 19.87 12.70 6.03
C LEU A 475 21.33 12.95 5.62
N THR A 476 22.11 13.57 6.49
CA THR A 476 23.45 14.05 6.17
C THR A 476 24.53 13.34 6.97
N MET A 477 25.68 13.11 6.34
CA MET A 477 26.90 12.69 7.03
C MET A 477 28.12 13.24 6.29
N LYS A 478 29.20 13.52 7.02
CA LYS A 478 30.48 13.88 6.41
C LYS A 478 31.24 12.62 6.03
N VAL A 479 31.80 12.58 4.82
CA VAL A 479 32.63 11.46 4.34
C VAL A 479 34.02 11.95 3.91
N GLU A 480 35.00 11.06 3.95
CA GLU A 480 36.39 11.35 3.58
C GLU A 480 36.67 11.12 2.07
N CYS A 481 35.65 10.80 1.27
CA CYS A 481 35.78 10.43 -0.14
C CYS A 481 34.84 11.18 -1.11
N PRO A 482 34.82 12.53 -1.12
CA PRO A 482 33.87 13.33 -1.91
C PRO A 482 33.92 13.05 -3.42
N GLU A 483 35.11 12.73 -3.95
CA GLU A 483 35.33 12.50 -5.39
C GLU A 483 34.93 11.08 -5.88
N CYS A 484 34.84 10.10 -4.97
CA CYS A 484 34.63 8.70 -5.34
C CYS A 484 33.26 8.47 -6.01
N LYS A 485 32.21 9.10 -5.45
CA LYS A 485 30.81 9.09 -5.93
C LYS A 485 30.23 7.70 -6.24
N LYS A 486 30.83 6.61 -5.74
CA LYS A 486 30.34 5.24 -5.94
C LYS A 486 28.96 5.04 -5.34
N CYS A 487 28.71 5.55 -4.14
CA CYS A 487 27.41 5.50 -3.48
C CYS A 487 26.30 6.14 -4.31
N ILE A 488 26.58 7.25 -4.99
CA ILE A 488 25.65 7.93 -5.90
C ILE A 488 25.35 7.03 -7.10
N LYS A 489 26.39 6.53 -7.78
CA LYS A 489 26.25 5.73 -9.01
C LYS A 489 25.46 4.43 -8.85
N VAL A 490 25.49 3.84 -7.66
CA VAL A 490 24.77 2.59 -7.37
C VAL A 490 23.36 2.81 -6.79
N CYS A 491 22.99 4.07 -6.51
CA CYS A 491 21.68 4.40 -5.98
C CYS A 491 20.63 4.26 -7.09
N PRO A 492 19.62 3.39 -6.94
CA PRO A 492 18.63 3.14 -7.98
C PRO A 492 17.58 4.26 -8.10
N THR A 493 17.47 5.11 -7.09
CA THR A 493 16.43 6.15 -6.96
C THR A 493 16.98 7.57 -7.01
N ASP A 494 18.28 7.73 -7.28
CA ASP A 494 18.97 9.03 -7.26
C ASP A 494 18.79 9.79 -5.92
N ALA A 495 18.61 9.06 -4.82
CA ALA A 495 18.38 9.62 -3.49
C ALA A 495 19.62 10.29 -2.88
N ILE A 496 20.83 10.02 -3.40
CA ILE A 496 22.10 10.41 -2.79
C ILE A 496 22.80 11.48 -3.62
N SER A 497 23.16 12.58 -2.99
CA SER A 497 24.08 13.60 -3.51
C SER A 497 25.24 13.84 -2.54
N ILE A 498 26.29 14.49 -3.01
CA ILE A 498 27.43 14.94 -2.19
C ILE A 498 27.68 16.40 -2.55
N ASP A 499 27.79 17.27 -1.54
CA ASP A 499 28.14 18.68 -1.73
C ASP A 499 29.66 18.91 -1.84
N ASP A 500 30.05 20.16 -2.11
CA ASP A 500 31.45 20.54 -2.30
C ASP A 500 32.30 20.43 -1.02
N GLU A 501 31.66 20.34 0.16
CA GLU A 501 32.34 20.16 1.46
C GLU A 501 32.49 18.68 1.85
N GLY A 502 32.05 17.76 0.99
CA GLY A 502 32.10 16.32 1.23
C GLY A 502 31.04 15.82 2.22
N VAL A 503 29.91 16.53 2.31
CA VAL A 503 28.73 16.08 3.04
C VAL A 503 27.86 15.28 2.07
N VAL A 504 27.67 14.00 2.38
CA VAL A 504 26.64 13.17 1.74
C VAL A 504 25.29 13.65 2.20
N MET A 505 24.38 13.87 1.26
CA MET A 505 22.98 14.19 1.50
C MET A 505 22.11 13.08 0.91
N ILE A 506 21.30 12.43 1.74
CA ILE A 506 20.37 11.39 1.31
C ILE A 506 18.95 11.93 1.47
N ARG A 507 18.20 12.07 0.38
CA ARG A 507 16.78 12.37 0.44
C ARG A 507 16.03 11.20 1.07
N SER A 508 15.44 11.43 2.25
CA SER A 508 14.83 10.38 3.06
C SER A 508 13.66 9.70 2.34
N ASP A 509 12.86 10.48 1.62
CA ASP A 509 11.69 10.06 0.86
C ASP A 509 12.01 9.33 -0.45
N LEU A 510 13.23 9.47 -0.99
CA LEU A 510 13.70 8.75 -2.18
C LEU A 510 14.47 7.48 -1.85
N CYS A 511 14.95 7.34 -0.62
CA CYS A 511 15.82 6.25 -0.25
C CYS A 511 14.99 4.96 -0.07
N ASP A 512 15.32 3.89 -0.81
CA ASP A 512 14.69 2.56 -0.66
C ASP A 512 15.00 1.84 0.67
N GLY A 513 15.64 2.53 1.62
CA GLY A 513 15.81 2.00 2.96
C GLY A 513 16.77 0.82 3.05
N SER A 514 16.54 -0.01 4.06
CA SER A 514 17.45 -1.04 4.52
C SER A 514 17.41 -2.33 3.71
N ASN A 515 16.44 -2.52 2.83
CA ASN A 515 16.47 -3.62 1.85
C ASN A 515 17.41 -3.34 0.68
N CYS A 516 17.60 -2.08 0.27
CA CYS A 516 18.47 -1.74 -0.85
C CYS A 516 19.96 -1.88 -0.49
N LYS A 517 20.43 -1.17 0.55
CA LYS A 517 21.83 -1.20 1.08
C LYS A 517 22.96 -1.08 0.02
N ARG A 518 22.67 -0.70 -1.23
CA ARG A 518 23.64 -0.66 -2.33
C ARG A 518 24.76 0.35 -2.05
N CYS A 519 24.41 1.54 -1.55
CA CYS A 519 25.37 2.56 -1.18
C CYS A 519 26.31 2.11 -0.05
N ILE A 520 25.76 1.45 0.98
CA ILE A 520 26.54 0.90 2.10
C ILE A 520 27.52 -0.17 1.58
N ARG A 521 27.07 -1.09 0.71
CA ARG A 521 27.92 -2.15 0.16
C ARG A 521 28.99 -1.63 -0.81
N ALA A 522 28.73 -0.51 -1.47
CA ALA A 522 29.67 0.10 -2.41
C ALA A 522 30.75 0.96 -1.73
N CYS A 523 30.58 1.29 -0.45
CA CYS A 523 31.47 2.13 0.33
C CYS A 523 32.24 1.33 1.41
N PRO A 524 33.43 1.79 1.83
CA PRO A 524 34.13 1.21 2.97
C PRO A 524 33.25 1.21 4.24
N PRO A 525 33.16 0.10 4.99
CA PRO A 525 32.25 -0.02 6.14
C PRO A 525 32.48 1.02 7.23
N ASP A 526 33.70 1.53 7.37
CA ASP A 526 34.14 2.56 8.30
C ASP A 526 33.75 3.98 7.86
N GLN A 527 33.61 4.22 6.55
CA GLN A 527 33.37 5.56 6.00
C GLN A 527 31.89 5.89 5.74
N PHE A 528 31.02 4.89 5.53
CA PHE A 528 29.61 5.11 5.19
C PHE A 528 28.70 4.27 6.09
N GLN A 529 28.36 4.81 7.26
CA GLN A 529 27.50 4.16 8.23
C GLN A 529 26.25 4.99 8.47
N TRP A 530 25.08 4.40 8.23
CA TRP A 530 23.80 5.09 8.43
C TRP A 530 23.56 5.54 9.87
N LYS A 531 24.17 4.90 10.86
CA LYS A 531 24.13 5.35 12.26
C LYS A 531 24.74 6.75 12.48
N ASN A 532 25.56 7.21 11.53
CA ASN A 532 26.17 8.54 11.56
C ASN A 532 25.33 9.58 10.80
N LEU A 533 24.21 9.18 10.18
CA LEU A 533 23.29 10.11 9.54
C LEU A 533 22.67 11.03 10.59
N LYS A 534 22.62 12.31 10.28
CA LYS A 534 21.90 13.32 11.03
C LYS A 534 20.75 13.85 10.17
N VAL A 535 19.65 14.21 10.79
CA VAL A 535 18.60 14.96 10.08
C VAL A 535 19.15 16.35 9.82
N MET A 536 19.07 16.80 8.57
CA MET A 536 19.22 18.22 8.27
C MET A 536 18.02 18.95 8.90
N GLU A 537 18.28 19.70 9.97
CA GLU A 537 17.32 20.64 10.52
C GLU A 537 17.02 21.70 9.44
N ILE A 538 15.74 21.87 9.12
CA ILE A 538 15.23 22.83 8.13
C ILE A 538 14.82 24.10 8.86
#